data_AF-A0ABD3SNI8-F1
#
_entry.id   AF-A0ABD3SNI8-F1
#
_cell.length_a   1.000
_cell.length_b   1.000
_cell.length_c   1.000
_cell.angle_alpha   90.00
_cell.angle_beta   90.00
_cell.angle_gamma   90.00
#
_symmetry.space_group_name_H-M   'P 1'
#
loop_
_entity.id
_entity.type
_entity.pdbx_description
1 polymer ?
#
loop_
_entity_poly.entity_id
_entity_poly.type
_entity_poly.pdbx_seq_one_letter_code
_entity_poly.pdbx_strand_id
1 'polypeptide(L)'
;MNRRNGYKYPVHISSEKRRPLNRGQSAKLSNTLGIIAREHIPMPTRWTKLGEDDLLPAFDYLSLKLDIVGLDREKKDMVLDLLKNRTRNQRYKLHQRFLKHPTKEEALLDVPSELNEENWESLCAYWSDPKVQEICEVNKRNRNKLSILHNQGSRAFVTLLDELEEKEGRQLNKVEFFPPTHCTNGKWTTPDCEVKYNAMQDLQAKSIEEGSSMTPNECYDKIMGVKSGYDKGFGYGPKPPSKASSTSTRKLEIENAQLKERLGETESEVADLKARMENQEKLLNMLLAQQNMQPPNI
;
A
#
# COMPACT_ATOMS: atom_id res chain seq x y z
N MET A 1 -4.41 -15.67 22.40
CA MET A 1 -4.52 -16.97 21.68
C MET A 1 -5.78 -16.94 20.82
N ASN A 2 -5.70 -17.18 19.51
CA ASN A 2 -6.85 -17.42 18.64
C ASN A 2 -6.40 -18.40 17.55
N ARG A 3 -6.34 -19.69 17.90
CA ARG A 3 -6.34 -20.81 16.96
C ARG A 3 -7.70 -21.47 17.09
N ARG A 4 -8.70 -20.96 16.38
CA ARG A 4 -9.93 -21.72 16.11
C ARG A 4 -9.79 -22.26 14.70
N ASN A 5 -9.48 -23.55 14.64
CA ASN A 5 -9.25 -24.38 13.47
C ASN A 5 -8.00 -23.97 12.67
N GLY A 6 -7.29 -24.92 12.07
CA GLY A 6 -6.04 -24.69 11.32
C GLY A 6 -6.16 -23.78 10.09
N TYR A 7 -7.26 -23.04 9.94
CA TYR A 7 -7.51 -22.07 8.89
C TYR A 7 -6.98 -20.71 9.31
N LYS A 8 -6.03 -20.19 8.52
CA LYS A 8 -5.56 -18.82 8.61
C LYS A 8 -6.70 -17.89 8.22
N TYR A 9 -6.76 -16.71 8.83
CA TYR A 9 -7.82 -15.75 8.55
C TYR A 9 -7.59 -15.12 7.15
N PRO A 10 -8.53 -15.29 6.19
CA PRO A 10 -8.36 -14.79 4.84
C PRO A 10 -8.51 -13.27 4.79
N VAL A 11 -7.62 -12.61 4.05
CA VAL A 11 -7.60 -11.17 3.85
C VAL A 11 -7.56 -10.90 2.35
N HIS A 12 -8.61 -10.25 1.87
CA HIS A 12 -8.74 -9.83 0.49
C HIS A 12 -8.31 -8.37 0.39
N ILE A 13 -7.35 -8.08 -0.49
CA ILE A 13 -6.87 -6.73 -0.74
C ILE A 13 -7.36 -6.32 -2.13
N SER A 14 -8.14 -5.24 -2.21
CA SER A 14 -8.55 -4.67 -3.49
C SER A 14 -7.32 -4.11 -4.22
N SER A 15 -7.08 -4.53 -5.46
CA SER A 15 -5.99 -3.95 -6.27
C SER A 15 -6.24 -2.47 -6.55
N GLU A 16 -7.49 -2.08 -6.83
CA GLU A 16 -7.87 -0.69 -7.09
C GLU A 16 -7.66 0.20 -5.86
N LYS A 17 -8.17 -0.22 -4.69
CA LYS A 17 -8.10 0.59 -3.46
C LYS A 17 -6.85 0.33 -2.60
N ARG A 18 -6.02 -0.65 -2.99
CA ARG A 18 -4.77 -1.07 -2.35
C ARG A 18 -4.89 -1.46 -0.87
N ARG A 19 -6.09 -1.84 -0.41
CA ARG A 19 -6.42 -2.16 0.99
C ARG A 19 -7.55 -3.19 1.09
N PRO A 20 -7.71 -3.87 2.24
CA PRO A 20 -8.93 -4.61 2.54
C PRO A 20 -10.12 -3.68 2.71
N LEU A 21 -11.20 -3.98 1.99
CA LEU A 21 -12.46 -3.24 2.06
C LEU A 21 -13.22 -3.61 3.33
N ASN A 22 -13.26 -4.90 3.68
CA ASN A 22 -13.89 -5.37 4.90
C ASN A 22 -13.18 -4.84 6.17
N ARG A 23 -13.96 -4.29 7.10
CA ARG A 23 -13.48 -3.70 8.36
C ARG A 23 -12.71 -4.68 9.24
N GLY A 24 -13.20 -5.91 9.38
CA GLY A 24 -12.55 -6.95 10.16
C GLY A 24 -11.19 -7.33 9.59
N GLN A 25 -11.13 -7.55 8.27
CA GLN A 25 -9.89 -7.85 7.56
C GLN A 25 -8.87 -6.71 7.65
N SER A 26 -9.32 -5.47 7.44
CA SER A 26 -8.49 -4.26 7.53
C SER A 26 -7.87 -4.10 8.93
N ALA A 27 -8.68 -4.26 9.98
CA ALA A 27 -8.20 -4.21 11.35
C ALA A 27 -7.20 -5.34 11.68
N LYS A 28 -7.49 -6.57 11.24
CA LYS A 28 -6.64 -7.74 11.48
C LYS A 28 -5.28 -7.61 10.80
N LEU A 29 -5.25 -7.20 9.54
CA LEU A 29 -4.03 -6.93 8.79
C LEU A 29 -3.23 -5.81 9.47
N SER A 30 -3.89 -4.70 9.78
CA SER A 30 -3.26 -3.56 10.45
C SER A 30 -2.60 -3.93 11.78
N ASN A 31 -3.26 -4.75 12.61
CA ASN A 31 -2.74 -5.20 13.89
C ASN A 31 -1.54 -6.14 13.71
N THR A 32 -1.63 -7.07 12.75
CA THR A 32 -0.54 -8.01 12.44
C THR A 32 0.71 -7.27 11.96
N LEU A 33 0.55 -6.31 11.04
CA LEU A 33 1.63 -5.44 10.59
C LEU A 33 2.19 -4.56 11.72
N GLY A 34 1.36 -4.18 12.68
CA GLY A 34 1.80 -3.47 13.88
C GLY A 34 2.70 -4.32 14.77
N ILE A 35 2.42 -5.62 14.92
CA ILE A 35 3.28 -6.57 15.64
C ILE A 35 4.59 -6.76 14.88
N ILE A 36 4.50 -7.00 13.56
CA ILE A 36 5.68 -7.14 12.69
C ILE A 36 6.63 -5.94 12.84
N ALA A 37 6.09 -4.73 12.74
CA ALA A 37 6.86 -3.50 12.84
C ALA A 37 7.54 -3.29 14.21
N ARG A 38 7.14 -4.00 15.26
CA ARG A 38 7.75 -3.91 16.60
C ARG A 38 8.73 -5.03 16.88
N GLU A 39 8.40 -6.24 16.46
CA GLU A 39 9.00 -7.46 17.03
C GLU A 39 9.69 -8.33 15.96
N HIS A 40 9.42 -8.12 14.67
CA HIS A 40 9.88 -9.03 13.61
C HIS A 40 10.76 -8.37 12.55
N ILE A 41 10.96 -7.05 12.60
CA ILE A 41 11.90 -6.37 11.71
C ILE A 41 12.73 -5.35 12.49
N PRO A 42 13.98 -5.10 12.08
CA PRO A 42 14.76 -3.99 12.62
C PRO A 42 14.01 -2.67 12.45
N MET A 43 14.14 -1.74 13.39
CA MET A 43 13.51 -0.42 13.31
C MET A 43 14.40 0.54 12.52
N PRO A 44 14.09 0.88 11.26
CA PRO A 44 15.01 1.66 10.45
C PRO A 44 14.87 3.15 10.71
N THR A 45 15.98 3.89 10.66
CA THR A 45 15.93 5.37 10.57
C THR A 45 15.26 5.81 9.26
N ARG A 46 15.48 5.09 8.16
CA ARG A 46 14.80 5.27 6.87
C ARG A 46 14.37 3.93 6.28
N TRP A 47 13.13 3.83 5.80
CA TRP A 47 12.59 2.59 5.22
C TRP A 47 13.48 1.98 4.13
N THR A 48 14.14 2.81 3.32
CA THR A 48 15.05 2.38 2.25
C THR A 48 16.32 1.67 2.73
N LYS A 49 16.58 1.66 4.05
CA LYS A 49 17.70 0.91 4.63
C LYS A 49 17.36 -0.55 4.91
N LEU A 50 16.08 -0.93 4.87
CA LEU A 50 15.69 -2.34 4.99
C LEU A 50 15.91 -3.02 3.65
N GLY A 51 16.73 -4.07 3.65
CA GLY A 51 16.89 -4.99 2.53
C GLY A 51 15.75 -5.99 2.43
N GLU A 52 15.80 -6.85 1.40
CA GLU A 52 14.84 -7.95 1.26
C GLU A 52 14.97 -8.95 2.41
N ASP A 53 16.21 -9.24 2.83
CA ASP A 53 16.49 -10.17 3.94
C ASP A 53 15.89 -9.68 5.27
N ASP A 54 15.91 -8.37 5.53
CA ASP A 54 15.29 -7.77 6.72
C ASP A 54 13.76 -7.92 6.72
N LEU A 55 13.17 -8.09 5.54
CA LEU A 55 11.71 -8.21 5.34
C LEU A 55 11.24 -9.66 5.26
N LEU A 56 12.14 -10.65 5.13
CA LEU A 56 11.77 -12.07 5.15
C LEU A 56 10.98 -12.44 6.43
N PRO A 57 11.43 -12.09 7.65
CA PRO A 57 10.70 -12.46 8.86
C PRO A 57 9.34 -11.78 8.96
N ALA A 58 9.15 -10.61 8.32
CA ALA A 58 7.86 -9.95 8.24
C ALA A 58 6.85 -10.81 7.45
N PHE A 59 7.25 -11.34 6.30
CA PHE A 59 6.38 -12.18 5.48
C PHE A 59 6.18 -13.57 6.07
N ASP A 60 7.18 -14.13 6.74
CA ASP A 60 7.05 -15.39 7.46
C ASP A 60 6.00 -15.28 8.57
N TYR A 61 6.10 -14.24 9.40
CA TYR A 61 5.11 -14.01 10.46
C TYR A 61 3.73 -13.67 9.89
N LEU A 62 3.67 -12.86 8.83
CA LEU A 62 2.41 -12.53 8.17
C LEU A 62 1.71 -13.78 7.66
N SER A 63 2.44 -14.65 6.95
CA SER A 63 1.93 -15.89 6.39
C SER A 63 1.54 -16.89 7.48
N LEU A 64 2.17 -16.85 8.67
CA LEU A 64 1.76 -17.67 9.81
C LEU A 64 0.40 -17.24 10.38
N LYS A 65 0.09 -15.94 10.35
CA LYS A 65 -1.11 -15.38 11.00
C LYS A 65 -2.30 -15.18 10.07
N LEU A 66 -2.03 -14.85 8.81
CA LEU A 66 -3.04 -14.45 7.82
C LEU A 66 -2.84 -15.20 6.51
N ASP A 67 -3.94 -15.38 5.79
CA ASP A 67 -3.93 -15.83 4.41
C ASP A 67 -4.25 -14.64 3.51
N ILE A 68 -3.23 -14.08 2.86
CA ILE A 68 -3.44 -12.99 1.90
C ILE A 68 -3.85 -13.63 0.57
N VAL A 69 -5.13 -13.49 0.22
CA VAL A 69 -5.71 -14.20 -0.92
C VAL A 69 -5.09 -13.71 -2.22
N GLY A 70 -4.55 -14.65 -3.00
CA GLY A 70 -3.89 -14.38 -4.28
C GLY A 70 -2.63 -13.52 -4.11
N LEU A 71 -1.79 -13.80 -3.12
CA LEU A 71 -0.55 -13.06 -2.87
C LEU A 71 0.40 -13.10 -4.08
N ASP A 72 0.40 -12.02 -4.85
CA ASP A 72 1.28 -11.76 -5.98
C ASP A 72 2.26 -10.61 -5.64
N ARG A 73 3.09 -10.21 -6.61
CA ARG A 73 4.02 -9.08 -6.45
C ARG A 73 3.28 -7.78 -6.08
N GLU A 74 2.13 -7.54 -6.69
CA GLU A 74 1.35 -6.31 -6.48
C GLU A 74 0.82 -6.23 -5.03
N LYS A 75 0.21 -7.29 -4.52
CA LYS A 75 -0.29 -7.36 -3.15
C LYS A 75 0.85 -7.34 -2.13
N LYS A 76 2.01 -7.92 -2.44
CA LYS A 76 3.22 -7.76 -1.61
C LYS A 76 3.60 -6.29 -1.47
N ASP A 77 3.62 -5.53 -2.57
CA ASP A 77 3.92 -4.09 -2.53
C ASP A 77 2.88 -3.31 -1.71
N MET A 78 1.60 -3.66 -1.80
CA MET A 78 0.54 -3.04 -0.98
C MET A 78 0.74 -3.33 0.51
N VAL A 79 1.08 -4.57 0.86
CA VAL A 79 1.37 -4.97 2.24
C VAL A 79 2.60 -4.22 2.78
N LEU A 80 3.66 -4.09 1.97
CA LEU A 80 4.87 -3.33 2.33
C LEU A 80 4.57 -1.84 2.52
N ASP A 81 3.73 -1.24 1.67
CA ASP A 81 3.25 0.14 1.83
C ASP A 81 2.54 0.36 3.19
N LEU A 82 1.74 -0.62 3.63
CA LEU A 82 1.08 -0.60 4.93
C LEU A 82 2.10 -0.76 6.06
N LEU A 83 3.04 -1.71 5.93
CA LEU A 83 4.09 -1.97 6.91
C LEU A 83 5.00 -0.76 7.09
N LYS A 84 5.38 -0.08 6.01
CA LYS A 84 6.14 1.18 6.01
C LYS A 84 5.49 2.28 6.84
N ASN A 85 4.15 2.36 6.81
CA ASN A 85 3.43 3.31 7.64
C ASN A 85 3.41 2.88 9.11
N ARG A 86 3.35 1.57 9.39
CA ARG A 86 3.39 1.02 10.75
C ARG A 86 4.76 1.22 11.39
N THR A 87 5.85 1.02 10.66
CA THR A 87 7.22 1.31 11.14
C THR A 87 7.40 2.80 11.40
N ARG A 88 6.89 3.68 10.54
CA ARG A 88 6.91 5.13 10.80
C ARG A 88 6.19 5.49 12.10
N ASN A 89 5.02 4.91 12.34
CA ASN A 89 4.26 5.14 13.58
C ASN A 89 4.99 4.60 14.81
N GLN A 90 5.61 3.42 14.71
CA GLN A 90 6.38 2.86 15.80
C GLN A 90 7.62 3.72 16.11
N ARG A 91 8.35 4.14 15.08
CA ARG A 91 9.48 5.06 15.22
C ARG A 91 9.06 6.38 15.87
N TYR A 92 7.87 6.89 15.56
CA TYR A 92 7.35 8.07 16.24
C TYR A 92 7.13 7.83 17.74
N LYS A 93 6.56 6.68 18.15
CA LYS A 93 6.42 6.33 19.58
C LYS A 93 7.76 6.24 20.28
N LEU A 94 8.75 5.63 19.62
CA LEU A 94 10.12 5.54 20.13
C LEU A 94 10.76 6.93 20.24
N HIS A 95 10.53 7.82 19.28
CA HIS A 95 10.99 9.21 19.36
C HIS A 95 10.32 9.96 20.54
N GLN A 96 9.04 9.71 20.81
CA GLN A 96 8.38 10.27 22.00
C GLN A 96 9.02 9.78 23.29
N ARG A 97 9.52 8.54 23.34
CA ARG A 97 10.27 8.03 24.49
C ARG A 97 11.63 8.71 24.62
N PHE A 98 12.37 8.86 23.52
CA PHE A 98 13.62 9.61 23.47
C PHE A 98 13.46 11.03 24.02
N LEU A 99 12.42 11.75 23.59
CA LEU A 99 12.15 13.14 24.01
C LEU A 99 11.73 13.29 25.48
N LYS A 100 11.47 12.20 26.22
CA LYS A 100 11.22 12.27 27.67
C LYS A 100 12.51 12.44 28.47
N HIS A 101 13.65 12.13 27.87
CA HIS A 101 14.96 12.23 28.49
C HIS A 101 15.62 13.56 28.13
N PRO A 102 16.27 14.25 29.08
CA PRO A 102 16.92 15.53 28.85
C PRO A 102 18.19 15.40 28.01
N THR A 103 18.90 14.28 28.11
CA THR A 103 20.18 14.04 27.43
C THR A 103 20.12 12.76 26.60
N LYS A 104 21.01 12.68 25.59
CA LYS A 104 21.13 11.48 24.75
C LYS A 104 21.63 10.31 25.59
N GLU A 105 22.56 10.57 26.50
CA GLU A 105 23.20 9.59 27.36
C GLU A 105 22.18 8.93 28.29
N GLU A 106 21.25 9.70 28.88
CA GLU A 106 20.14 9.14 29.67
C GLU A 106 19.18 8.32 28.80
N ALA A 107 18.87 8.79 27.59
CA ALA A 107 18.01 8.03 26.68
C ALA A 107 18.62 6.68 26.26
N LEU A 108 19.93 6.59 26.13
CA LEU A 108 20.62 5.34 25.77
C LEU A 108 20.48 4.25 26.85
N LEU A 109 20.37 4.63 28.12
CA LEU A 109 20.14 3.68 29.22
C LEU A 109 18.71 3.11 29.24
N ASP A 110 17.75 3.81 28.62
CA ASP A 110 16.33 3.44 28.59
C ASP A 110 15.97 2.65 27.32
N VAL A 111 16.65 1.52 27.09
CA VAL A 111 16.46 0.66 25.91
C VAL A 111 15.04 0.06 25.89
N PRO A 112 14.25 0.27 24.83
CA PRO A 112 12.95 -0.37 24.69
C PRO A 112 13.06 -1.89 24.54
N SER A 113 12.19 -2.66 25.19
CA SER A 113 12.22 -4.13 25.16
C SER A 113 11.99 -4.72 23.76
N GLU A 114 11.44 -3.92 22.84
CA GLU A 114 11.22 -4.31 21.45
C GLU A 114 12.46 -4.12 20.55
N LEU A 115 13.51 -3.47 21.04
CA LEU A 115 14.73 -3.17 20.28
C LEU A 115 15.96 -3.78 20.97
N ASN A 116 16.99 -4.06 20.16
CA ASN A 116 18.32 -4.29 20.70
C ASN A 116 19.06 -2.94 20.93
N GLU A 117 20.15 -3.00 21.69
CA GLU A 117 20.94 -1.83 22.07
C GLU A 117 21.49 -1.08 20.85
N GLU A 118 22.06 -1.80 19.88
CA GLU A 118 22.63 -1.22 18.66
C GLU A 118 21.59 -0.45 17.82
N ASN A 119 20.39 -1.00 17.66
CA ASN A 119 19.32 -0.33 16.91
C ASN A 119 18.83 0.91 17.66
N TRP A 120 18.72 0.84 18.99
CA TRP A 120 18.34 1.99 19.82
C TRP A 120 19.39 3.10 19.77
N GLU A 121 20.66 2.76 19.88
CA GLU A 121 21.79 3.70 19.73
C GLU A 121 21.74 4.43 18.38
N SER A 122 21.50 3.69 17.29
CA SER A 122 21.37 4.29 15.95
C SER A 122 20.19 5.27 15.85
N LEU A 123 19.06 4.98 16.50
CA LEU A 123 17.89 5.86 16.52
C LEU A 123 18.15 7.12 17.36
N CYS A 124 18.76 6.97 18.54
CA CYS A 124 19.17 8.10 19.38
C CYS A 124 20.16 9.00 18.63
N ALA A 125 21.19 8.44 17.99
CA ALA A 125 22.13 9.19 17.17
C ALA A 125 21.43 9.94 16.02
N TYR A 126 20.45 9.30 15.38
CA TYR A 126 19.65 9.92 14.31
C TYR A 126 18.82 11.11 14.81
N TRP A 127 18.18 11.05 15.98
CA TRP A 127 17.39 12.16 16.52
C TRP A 127 18.23 13.26 17.17
N SER A 128 19.46 12.95 17.58
CA SER A 128 20.43 13.94 18.05
C SER A 128 21.08 14.76 16.92
N ASP A 129 20.95 14.36 15.66
CA ASP A 129 21.46 15.13 14.52
C ASP A 129 20.73 16.48 14.39
N PRO A 130 21.43 17.63 14.44
CA PRO A 130 20.82 18.96 14.31
C PRO A 130 19.96 19.12 13.05
N LYS A 131 20.35 18.51 11.92
CA LYS A 131 19.57 18.56 10.68
C LYS A 131 18.23 17.85 10.83
N VAL A 132 18.20 16.74 11.57
CA VAL A 132 16.97 15.99 11.84
C VAL A 132 16.08 16.76 12.79
N GLN A 133 16.65 17.41 13.80
CA GLN A 133 15.91 18.26 14.74
C GLN A 133 15.23 19.44 14.03
N GLU A 134 15.94 20.13 13.14
CA GLU A 134 15.38 21.23 12.34
C GLU A 134 14.18 20.75 11.50
N ILE A 135 14.33 19.62 10.80
CA ILE A 135 13.26 19.00 10.02
C ILE A 135 12.06 18.64 10.91
N CYS A 136 12.30 18.10 12.10
CA CYS A 136 11.26 17.77 13.07
C CYS A 136 10.49 19.01 13.52
N GLU A 137 11.17 20.12 13.82
CA GLU A 137 10.53 21.38 14.22
C GLU A 137 9.69 22.01 13.10
N VAL A 138 10.19 21.99 11.86
CA VAL A 138 9.42 22.41 10.68
C VAL A 138 8.16 21.54 10.52
N ASN A 139 8.30 20.22 10.66
CA ASN A 139 7.17 19.30 10.55
C ASN A 139 6.15 19.47 11.68
N LYS A 140 6.60 19.77 12.90
CA LYS A 140 5.74 20.09 14.04
C LYS A 140 4.94 21.36 13.78
N ARG A 141 5.59 22.45 13.33
CA ARG A 141 4.91 23.69 12.92
C ARG A 141 3.91 23.44 11.79
N ASN A 142 4.25 22.62 10.81
CA ASN A 142 3.34 22.26 9.72
C ASN A 142 2.14 21.42 10.22
N ARG A 143 2.36 20.50 11.15
CA ARG A 143 1.30 19.68 11.73
C ARG A 143 0.29 20.52 12.53
N ASN A 144 0.75 21.59 13.18
CA ASN A 144 -0.09 22.55 13.90
C ASN A 144 -0.97 23.39 12.97
N LYS A 145 -0.61 23.52 11.69
CA LYS A 145 -1.43 24.19 10.66
C LYS A 145 -2.52 23.28 10.06
N LEU A 146 -2.61 22.02 10.48
CA LEU A 146 -3.65 21.12 9.98
C LEU A 146 -4.99 21.49 10.60
N SER A 147 -5.85 22.13 9.82
CA SER A 147 -7.16 22.61 10.28
C SER A 147 -8.34 21.69 9.93
N ILE A 148 -8.17 20.80 8.96
CA ILE A 148 -9.20 19.81 8.59
C ILE A 148 -8.87 18.49 9.31
N LEU A 149 -9.61 18.22 10.38
CA LEU A 149 -9.48 17.01 11.19
C LEU A 149 -10.70 16.11 10.96
N HIS A 150 -10.47 14.80 10.90
CA HIS A 150 -11.51 13.79 10.74
C HIS A 150 -11.80 13.05 12.05
N ASN A 151 -12.96 12.40 12.14
CA ASN A 151 -13.46 11.72 13.34
C ASN A 151 -13.36 10.18 13.29
N GLN A 152 -12.85 9.60 12.19
CA GLN A 152 -12.84 8.14 11.98
C GLN A 152 -11.75 7.34 12.74
N GLY A 153 -10.95 8.01 13.59
CA GLY A 153 -9.89 7.35 14.35
C GLY A 153 -8.93 6.55 13.47
N SER A 154 -8.70 5.27 13.82
CA SER A 154 -7.80 4.36 13.08
C SER A 154 -8.44 3.64 11.90
N ARG A 155 -9.74 3.88 11.64
CA ARG A 155 -10.47 3.24 10.55
C ARG A 155 -10.00 3.80 9.21
N ALA A 156 -9.75 2.90 8.25
CA ALA A 156 -9.41 3.31 6.89
C ALA A 156 -10.63 3.91 6.19
N PHE A 157 -10.44 5.02 5.46
CA PHE A 157 -11.52 5.68 4.74
C PHE A 157 -12.05 4.82 3.59
N VAL A 158 -11.19 4.04 2.94
CA VAL A 158 -11.60 3.07 1.91
C VAL A 158 -12.67 2.10 2.43
N THR A 159 -12.48 1.57 3.65
CA THR A 159 -13.45 0.66 4.27
C THR A 159 -14.77 1.36 4.59
N LEU A 160 -14.71 2.61 5.06
CA LEU A 160 -15.94 3.38 5.31
C LEU A 160 -16.67 3.73 4.01
N LEU A 161 -15.92 4.10 2.98
CA LEU A 161 -16.49 4.44 1.68
C LEU A 161 -17.22 3.23 1.10
N ASP A 162 -16.59 2.06 1.09
CA ASP A 162 -17.19 0.80 0.63
C ASP A 162 -18.49 0.45 1.39
N GLU A 163 -18.48 0.54 2.73
CA GLU A 163 -19.68 0.30 3.54
C GLU A 163 -20.81 1.30 3.25
N LEU A 164 -20.49 2.55 2.92
CA LEU A 164 -21.49 3.56 2.56
C LEU A 164 -22.02 3.34 1.14
N GLU A 165 -21.15 3.01 0.19
CA GLU A 165 -21.52 2.74 -1.21
C GLU A 165 -22.40 1.48 -1.31
N GLU A 166 -22.11 0.43 -0.54
CA GLU A 166 -22.94 -0.77 -0.45
C GLU A 166 -24.33 -0.45 0.14
N LYS A 167 -24.39 0.41 1.16
CA LYS A 167 -25.66 0.82 1.78
C LYS A 167 -26.53 1.67 0.85
N GLU A 168 -25.93 2.61 0.12
CA GLU A 168 -26.64 3.50 -0.79
C GLU A 168 -26.89 2.84 -2.17
N GLY A 169 -26.24 1.72 -2.46
CA GLY A 169 -26.34 1.01 -3.74
C GLY A 169 -25.72 1.77 -4.92
N ARG A 170 -24.87 2.78 -4.66
CA ARG A 170 -24.21 3.62 -5.67
C ARG A 170 -22.87 4.15 -5.16
N GLN A 171 -22.03 4.61 -6.08
CA GLN A 171 -20.80 5.32 -5.74
C GLN A 171 -21.09 6.68 -5.09
N LEU A 172 -20.31 7.02 -4.07
CA LEU A 172 -20.39 8.30 -3.37
C LEU A 172 -19.37 9.28 -3.94
N ASN A 173 -19.75 10.55 -4.04
CA ASN A 173 -18.79 11.60 -4.39
C ASN A 173 -18.05 12.14 -3.14
N LYS A 174 -16.95 12.88 -3.35
CA LYS A 174 -16.11 13.41 -2.27
C LYS A 174 -16.86 14.36 -1.34
N VAL A 175 -17.83 15.11 -1.85
CA VAL A 175 -18.66 16.05 -1.06
C VAL A 175 -19.62 15.28 -0.16
N GLU A 176 -20.28 14.25 -0.68
CA GLU A 176 -21.17 13.36 0.09
C GLU A 176 -20.43 12.58 1.18
N PHE A 177 -19.18 12.18 0.91
CA PHE A 177 -18.36 11.46 1.87
C PHE A 177 -17.76 12.35 2.99
N PHE A 178 -17.79 13.68 2.82
CA PHE A 178 -17.15 14.60 3.76
C PHE A 178 -17.87 14.68 5.12
N PRO A 179 -19.21 14.88 5.22
CA PRO A 179 -19.90 14.90 6.50
C PRO A 179 -19.74 13.63 7.34
N PRO A 180 -19.88 12.40 6.79
CA PRO A 180 -19.65 11.16 7.55
C PRO A 180 -18.28 11.08 8.23
N THR A 181 -17.27 11.75 7.69
CA THR A 181 -15.87 11.69 8.16
C THR A 181 -15.42 12.90 8.97
N HIS A 182 -16.15 14.01 8.92
CA HIS A 182 -15.75 15.28 9.54
C HIS A 182 -16.84 15.88 10.46
N CYS A 183 -18.01 15.26 10.55
CA CYS A 183 -19.11 15.67 11.40
C CYS A 183 -19.62 14.48 12.25
N THR A 184 -19.88 14.74 13.54
CA THR A 184 -20.48 13.76 14.46
C THR A 184 -21.72 14.38 15.09
N ASN A 185 -22.89 13.76 14.92
CA ASN A 185 -24.16 14.22 15.50
C ASN A 185 -24.46 15.71 15.22
N GLY A 186 -24.18 16.16 14.00
CA GLY A 186 -24.39 17.56 13.58
C GLY A 186 -23.29 18.54 14.03
N LYS A 187 -22.29 18.08 14.79
CA LYS A 187 -21.14 18.91 15.19
C LYS A 187 -19.93 18.62 14.31
N TRP A 188 -19.44 19.66 13.62
CA TRP A 188 -18.20 19.60 12.85
C TRP A 188 -16.97 19.43 13.73
N THR A 189 -15.98 18.67 13.24
CA THR A 189 -14.74 18.38 14.00
C THR A 189 -13.91 19.64 14.20
N THR A 190 -13.92 20.55 13.23
CA THR A 190 -13.33 21.89 13.33
C THR A 190 -14.22 22.91 12.60
N PRO A 191 -14.16 24.21 12.97
CA PRO A 191 -14.87 25.26 12.24
C PRO A 191 -14.50 25.30 10.75
N ASP A 192 -13.23 25.04 10.42
CA ASP A 192 -12.76 24.98 9.04
C ASP A 192 -13.47 23.89 8.22
N CYS A 193 -13.83 22.73 8.82
CA CYS A 193 -14.58 21.69 8.13
C CYS A 193 -15.97 22.21 7.69
N GLU A 194 -16.65 22.94 8.56
CA GLU A 194 -17.96 23.54 8.27
C GLU A 194 -17.86 24.57 7.15
N VAL A 195 -16.93 25.52 7.28
CA VAL A 195 -16.70 26.56 6.28
C VAL A 195 -16.39 25.95 4.91
N LYS A 196 -15.56 24.90 4.88
CA LYS A 196 -15.19 24.22 3.63
C LYS A 196 -16.37 23.46 3.04
N TYR A 197 -17.16 22.77 3.85
CA TYR A 197 -18.33 22.03 3.37
C TYR A 197 -19.38 22.98 2.79
N ASN A 198 -19.70 24.07 3.49
CA ASN A 198 -20.64 25.08 3.00
C ASN A 198 -20.14 25.70 1.69
N ALA A 199 -18.85 26.01 1.58
CA ALA A 199 -18.26 26.51 0.33
C ALA A 199 -18.34 25.48 -0.83
N MET A 200 -18.30 24.18 -0.55
CA MET A 200 -18.52 23.14 -1.58
C MET A 200 -19.97 23.15 -2.06
N GLN A 201 -20.93 23.26 -1.14
CA GLN A 201 -22.37 23.33 -1.45
C GLN A 201 -22.70 24.60 -2.25
N ASP A 202 -22.20 25.76 -1.82
CA ASP A 202 -22.41 27.04 -2.50
C ASP A 202 -21.83 27.02 -3.92
N LEU A 203 -20.64 26.44 -4.10
CA LEU A 203 -20.02 26.33 -5.42
C LEU A 203 -20.80 25.40 -6.34
N GLN A 204 -21.35 24.30 -5.79
CA GLN A 204 -22.18 23.38 -6.54
C GLN A 204 -23.50 24.05 -6.97
N ALA A 205 -24.15 24.79 -6.07
CA ALA A 205 -25.36 25.55 -6.38
C ALA A 205 -25.11 26.59 -7.48
N LYS A 206 -24.03 27.38 -7.36
CA LYS A 206 -23.63 28.36 -8.38
C LYS A 206 -23.34 27.73 -9.73
N SER A 207 -22.66 26.58 -9.76
CA SER A 207 -22.41 25.88 -11.03
C SER A 207 -23.70 25.50 -11.74
N ILE A 208 -24.73 25.07 -11.00
CA ILE A 208 -26.03 24.71 -11.55
C ILE A 208 -26.74 25.95 -12.10
N GLU A 209 -26.71 27.07 -11.37
CA GLU A 209 -27.31 28.34 -11.80
C GLU A 209 -26.64 28.91 -13.06
N GLU A 210 -25.31 28.81 -13.16
CA GLU A 210 -24.52 29.30 -14.31
C GLU A 210 -24.57 28.35 -15.53
N GLY A 211 -25.28 27.22 -15.43
CA GLY A 211 -25.32 26.20 -16.48
C GLY A 211 -23.98 25.48 -16.70
N SER A 212 -23.05 25.60 -15.76
CA SER A 212 -21.77 24.90 -15.77
C SER A 212 -21.92 23.45 -15.29
N SER A 213 -21.20 22.53 -15.92
CA SER A 213 -21.22 21.09 -15.63
C SER A 213 -20.22 20.65 -14.55
N MET A 214 -19.80 21.52 -13.62
CA MET A 214 -18.83 21.12 -12.60
C MET A 214 -19.42 20.00 -11.73
N THR A 215 -18.68 18.90 -11.66
CA THR A 215 -19.03 17.76 -10.83
C THR A 215 -18.77 18.05 -9.35
N PRO A 216 -19.47 17.38 -8.42
CA PRO A 216 -19.20 17.54 -6.98
C PRO A 216 -17.74 17.30 -6.60
N ASN A 217 -17.07 16.37 -7.27
CA ASN A 217 -15.65 16.08 -7.05
C ASN A 217 -14.74 17.24 -7.47
N GLU A 218 -15.04 17.92 -8.58
CA GLU A 218 -14.30 19.10 -9.02
C GLU A 218 -14.52 20.29 -8.06
N CYS A 219 -15.74 20.45 -7.55
CA CYS A 219 -16.02 21.43 -6.50
C CYS A 219 -15.19 21.14 -5.25
N TYR A 220 -15.15 19.89 -4.81
CA TYR A 220 -14.31 19.47 -3.69
C TYR A 220 -12.83 19.80 -3.92
N ASP A 221 -12.30 19.41 -5.07
CA ASP A 221 -10.89 19.58 -5.41
C ASP A 221 -10.50 21.07 -5.54
N LYS A 222 -11.41 21.93 -6.01
CA LYS A 222 -11.22 23.39 -6.05
C LYS A 222 -11.19 24.01 -4.65
N ILE A 223 -12.08 23.58 -3.75
CA ILE A 223 -12.19 24.13 -2.38
C ILE A 223 -11.08 23.61 -1.46
N MET A 224 -10.71 22.34 -1.58
CA MET A 224 -9.70 21.68 -0.75
C MET A 224 -8.28 21.92 -1.29
N GLY A 225 -8.15 22.05 -2.60
CA GLY A 225 -6.89 22.12 -3.32
C GLY A 225 -6.35 20.72 -3.65
N VAL A 226 -5.76 20.58 -4.83
CA VAL A 226 -5.20 19.32 -5.33
C VAL A 226 -3.70 19.24 -5.04
N LYS A 227 -3.24 18.08 -4.57
CA LYS A 227 -1.81 17.76 -4.47
C LYS A 227 -1.56 16.37 -5.05
N SER A 228 -0.50 16.21 -5.85
CA SER A 228 -0.16 14.92 -6.47
C SER A 228 -0.02 13.82 -5.40
N GLY A 229 -0.79 12.73 -5.57
CA GLY A 229 -0.77 11.57 -4.69
C GLY A 229 -1.41 11.78 -3.30
N TYR A 230 -2.13 12.89 -3.09
CA TYR A 230 -2.77 13.18 -1.81
C TYR A 230 -4.08 13.96 -2.00
N ASP A 231 -5.20 13.30 -1.73
CA ASP A 231 -6.51 13.97 -1.62
C ASP A 231 -6.63 14.58 -0.21
N LYS A 232 -6.63 15.91 -0.16
CA LYS A 232 -6.62 16.65 1.10
C LYS A 232 -7.94 16.43 1.85
N GLY A 233 -7.85 16.06 3.12
CA GLY A 233 -9.02 15.73 3.94
C GLY A 233 -9.51 14.29 3.77
N PHE A 234 -8.92 13.52 2.84
CA PHE A 234 -9.34 12.16 2.52
C PHE A 234 -8.48 11.07 3.19
N GLY A 235 -7.84 11.39 4.32
CA GLY A 235 -7.19 10.43 5.22
C GLY A 235 -6.40 9.29 4.52
N TYR A 236 -6.65 8.05 4.95
CA TYR A 236 -6.21 6.83 4.26
C TYR A 236 -7.28 6.35 3.26
N GLY A 237 -7.74 7.25 2.39
CA GLY A 237 -8.68 6.98 1.31
C GLY A 237 -7.99 6.47 0.03
N PRO A 238 -8.76 6.33 -1.06
CA PRO A 238 -8.22 6.00 -2.37
C PRO A 238 -7.10 6.99 -2.73
N LYS A 239 -5.93 6.48 -3.15
CA LYS A 239 -4.86 7.38 -3.59
C LYS A 239 -5.23 7.89 -4.98
N PRO A 240 -5.26 9.21 -5.22
CA PRO A 240 -5.39 9.71 -6.58
C PRO A 240 -4.18 9.22 -7.39
N PRO A 241 -4.35 8.98 -8.70
CA PRO A 241 -3.25 8.55 -9.56
C PRO A 241 -2.10 9.56 -9.46
N SER A 242 -0.93 9.06 -9.07
CA SER A 242 0.29 9.87 -9.05
C SER A 242 0.75 10.13 -10.48
N LYS A 243 1.07 11.39 -10.82
CA LYS A 243 1.67 11.76 -12.12
C LYS A 243 2.99 11.00 -12.41
N ALA A 244 3.68 10.53 -11.38
CA ALA A 244 4.88 9.70 -11.52
C ALA A 244 4.57 8.21 -11.68
N SER A 245 3.46 7.74 -11.08
CA SER A 245 2.99 6.35 -11.25
C SER A 245 2.48 6.13 -12.67
N SER A 246 1.76 7.07 -13.27
CA SER A 246 1.26 6.92 -14.64
C SER A 246 2.38 6.66 -15.66
N THR A 247 3.55 7.29 -15.51
CA THR A 247 4.67 7.10 -16.44
C THR A 247 5.38 5.77 -16.21
N SER A 248 5.61 5.38 -14.96
CA SER A 248 6.28 4.12 -14.63
C SER A 248 5.39 2.89 -14.86
N THR A 249 4.10 2.99 -14.55
CA THR A 249 3.09 1.96 -14.82
C THR A 249 2.90 1.78 -16.32
N ARG A 250 2.80 2.86 -17.10
CA ARG A 250 2.74 2.78 -18.57
C ARG A 250 3.99 2.17 -19.19
N LYS A 251 5.17 2.47 -18.64
CA LYS A 251 6.44 1.85 -19.10
C LYS A 251 6.44 0.34 -18.81
N LEU A 252 6.00 -0.06 -17.62
CA LEU A 252 5.88 -1.47 -17.23
C LEU A 252 4.79 -2.21 -18.01
N GLU A 253 3.70 -1.55 -18.38
CA GLU A 253 2.62 -2.11 -19.23
C GLU A 253 3.13 -2.36 -20.65
N ILE A 254 3.87 -1.40 -21.22
CA ILE A 254 4.52 -1.55 -22.53
C ILE A 254 5.53 -2.70 -22.48
N GLU A 255 6.38 -2.77 -21.46
CA GLU A 255 7.37 -3.83 -21.30
C GLU A 255 6.70 -5.21 -21.11
N ASN A 256 5.61 -5.29 -20.34
CA ASN A 256 4.85 -6.54 -20.21
C ASN A 256 4.16 -6.97 -21.51
N ALA A 257 3.65 -6.01 -22.29
CA ALA A 257 3.06 -6.32 -23.60
C ALA A 257 4.13 -6.88 -24.56
N GLN A 258 5.31 -6.26 -24.60
CA GLN A 258 6.45 -6.73 -25.38
C GLN A 258 6.95 -8.11 -24.94
N LEU A 259 7.01 -8.36 -23.63
CA LEU A 259 7.40 -9.67 -23.11
C LEU A 259 6.39 -10.77 -23.45
N LYS A 260 5.09 -10.46 -23.44
CA LYS A 260 4.04 -11.42 -23.85
C LYS A 260 4.11 -11.76 -25.33
N GLU A 261 4.37 -10.77 -26.18
CA GLU A 261 4.54 -10.98 -27.62
C GLU A 261 5.75 -11.89 -27.90
N ARG A 262 6.91 -11.56 -27.32
CA ARG A 262 8.12 -12.40 -27.42
C ARG A 262 7.91 -13.81 -26.89
N LEU A 263 7.15 -13.97 -25.81
CA LEU A 263 6.82 -15.29 -25.28
C LEU A 263 6.02 -16.11 -26.30
N GLY A 264 4.99 -15.52 -26.91
CA GLY A 264 4.19 -16.17 -27.95
C GLY A 264 5.02 -16.56 -29.19
N GLU A 265 5.95 -15.70 -29.62
CA GLU A 265 6.89 -16.02 -30.70
C GLU A 265 7.77 -17.22 -30.34
N THR A 266 8.37 -17.22 -29.14
CA THR A 266 9.21 -18.34 -28.70
C THR A 266 8.41 -19.64 -28.53
N GLU A 267 7.15 -19.57 -28.09
CA GLU A 267 6.27 -20.74 -27.97
C GLU A 267 5.95 -21.33 -29.36
N SER A 268 5.75 -20.48 -30.37
CA SER A 268 5.56 -20.91 -31.77
C SER A 268 6.82 -21.56 -32.34
N GLU A 269 8.00 -20.95 -32.13
CA GLU A 269 9.27 -21.53 -32.57
C GLU A 269 9.55 -22.89 -31.92
N VAL A 270 9.26 -23.02 -30.63
CA VAL A 270 9.40 -24.30 -29.92
C VAL A 270 8.44 -25.35 -30.47
N ALA A 271 7.21 -24.98 -30.86
CA ALA A 271 6.26 -25.90 -31.48
C ALA A 271 6.76 -26.39 -32.85
N ASP A 272 7.29 -25.49 -33.69
CA ASP A 272 7.83 -25.83 -35.00
C ASP A 272 9.09 -26.71 -34.90
N LEU A 273 9.98 -26.40 -33.96
CA LEU A 273 11.16 -27.22 -33.70
C LEU A 273 10.78 -28.62 -33.21
N LYS A 274 9.78 -28.75 -32.34
CA LYS A 274 9.26 -30.06 -31.92
C LYS A 274 8.69 -30.86 -33.09
N ALA A 275 7.90 -30.24 -33.97
CA ALA A 275 7.36 -30.92 -35.15
C ALA A 275 8.47 -31.38 -36.11
N ARG A 276 9.53 -30.57 -36.27
CA ARG A 276 10.72 -30.97 -37.05
C ARG A 276 11.46 -32.14 -36.42
N MET A 277 11.64 -32.14 -35.10
CA MET A 277 12.27 -33.24 -34.37
C MET A 277 11.47 -34.53 -34.53
N GLU A 278 10.14 -34.50 -34.36
CA GLU A 278 9.30 -35.70 -34.57
C GLU A 278 9.40 -36.24 -36.00
N ASN A 279 9.48 -35.37 -37.00
CA ASN A 279 9.66 -35.78 -38.39
C ASN A 279 11.05 -36.39 -38.64
N GLN A 280 12.11 -35.85 -38.00
CA GLN A 280 13.45 -36.43 -38.05
C GLN A 280 13.51 -37.80 -37.34
N GLU A 281 12.84 -37.96 -36.19
CA GLU A 281 12.75 -39.25 -35.50
C GLU A 281 12.04 -40.31 -36.35
N LYS A 282 10.94 -39.94 -37.02
CA LYS A 282 10.26 -40.83 -37.98
C LYS A 282 11.16 -41.25 -39.12
N LEU A 283 11.93 -40.31 -39.68
CA LEU A 283 12.88 -40.60 -40.76
C LEU A 283 14.01 -41.53 -40.30
N LEU A 284 14.58 -41.28 -39.11
CA LEU A 284 15.61 -42.13 -38.51
C LEU A 284 15.11 -43.55 -38.28
N ASN A 285 13.90 -43.70 -37.73
CA ASN A 285 13.27 -45.00 -37.52
C ASN A 285 13.05 -45.76 -38.83
N MET A 286 12.66 -45.05 -39.90
CA MET A 286 12.49 -45.65 -41.22
C MET A 286 13.81 -46.11 -41.83
N LEU A 287 14.89 -45.33 -41.68
CA LEU A 287 16.24 -45.71 -42.14
C LEU A 287 16.82 -46.89 -41.37
N LEU A 288 16.64 -46.93 -40.04
CA LEU A 288 17.04 -48.07 -39.21
C LEU A 288 16.29 -49.36 -39.59
N ALA A 289 14.99 -49.25 -39.91
CA ALA A 289 14.21 -50.39 -40.38
C ALA A 289 14.71 -50.91 -41.75
N GLN A 290 15.21 -50.04 -42.63
CA GLN A 290 15.81 -50.44 -43.91
C GLN A 290 17.18 -51.09 -43.76
N GLN A 291 18.02 -50.64 -42.82
CA GLN A 291 19.33 -51.26 -42.54
C GLN A 291 19.19 -52.67 -41.94
N ASN A 292 18.16 -52.92 -41.13
CA ASN A 292 17.86 -54.26 -40.59
C ASN A 292 17.28 -55.24 -41.63
N MET A 293 17.03 -54.79 -42.87
CA MET A 293 16.53 -55.61 -43.98
C MET A 293 17.60 -55.90 -45.05
N GLN A 294 18.83 -55.41 -44.89
CA GLN A 294 19.94 -55.81 -45.76
C GLN A 294 20.54 -57.14 -45.25
N PRO A 295 20.58 -58.20 -46.09
CA PRO A 295 21.20 -59.47 -45.70
C PRO A 295 22.72 -59.29 -45.51
N PRO A 296 23.35 -60.09 -44.61
CA PRO A 296 24.78 -60.00 -44.38
C PRO A 296 25.55 -60.26 -45.69
N ASN A 297 26.47 -59.37 -46.03
CA ASN A 297 27.42 -59.60 -47.13
C ASN A 297 28.21 -60.87 -46.82
N ILE A 298 28.10 -61.84 -47.75
CA ILE A 298 28.88 -63.08 -47.80
C ILE A 298 30.33 -62.75 -48.17
#